data_AF-A0A1G6GJS3-F1
#
_entry.id   AF-A0A1G6GJS3-F1
#
_cell.length_a   1.000
_cell.length_b   1.000
_cell.length_c   1.000
_cell.angle_alpha   90.00
_cell.angle_beta   90.00
_cell.angle_gamma   90.00
#
_symmetry.space_group_name_H-M   'P 1'
#
loop_
_entity.id
_entity.type
_entity.pdbx_description
1 polymer ?
#
loop_
_entity_poly.entity_id
_entity_poly.type
_entity_poly.pdbx_seq_one_letter_code
_entity_poly.pdbx_strand_id
1 'polypeptide(L)'
;MMGLGTIVNAGAIVLAGIIGYFFQRLIPQKVQETVLQAMGLGVIFIGIAGTLSKMLIFKNGEFTTVGAMSLIVSLALGTIIGELIDIDRGLNAFGHWLSGIFSRGSTSKFSEGFVLSSLTVCIGGFAIVGALQDGLSLLTFYQSID
;
A
#
# COMPACT_ATOMS: atom_id res chain seq x y z
N MET A 1 -10.92 -16.99 -11.92
CA MET A 1 -12.01 -15.98 -11.93
C MET A 1 -11.38 -14.63 -11.65
N MET A 2 -11.57 -13.66 -12.54
CA MET A 2 -11.01 -12.32 -12.41
C MET A 2 -11.58 -11.64 -11.15
N GLY A 3 -10.72 -11.04 -10.32
CA GLY A 3 -11.12 -10.35 -9.08
C GLY A 3 -11.40 -11.23 -7.86
N LEU A 4 -11.38 -12.57 -7.99
CA LEU A 4 -11.63 -13.47 -6.85
C LEU A 4 -10.52 -13.36 -5.78
N GLY A 5 -9.27 -13.18 -6.22
CA GLY A 5 -8.13 -12.92 -5.32
C GLY A 5 -8.28 -11.61 -4.55
N THR A 6 -8.75 -10.55 -5.21
CA THR A 6 -9.02 -9.25 -4.58
C THR A 6 -10.13 -9.35 -3.54
N ILE A 7 -11.22 -10.04 -3.85
CA ILE A 7 -12.34 -10.26 -2.92
C ILE A 7 -11.89 -11.09 -1.71
N VAL A 8 -11.13 -12.16 -1.93
CA VAL A 8 -10.58 -13.00 -0.86
C VAL A 8 -9.63 -12.18 0.02
N ASN A 9 -8.77 -11.35 -0.58
CA ASN A 9 -7.86 -10.48 0.16
C ASN A 9 -8.60 -9.45 1.02
N ALA A 10 -9.59 -8.75 0.44
CA ALA A 10 -10.43 -7.81 1.17
C ALA A 10 -11.18 -8.50 2.33
N GLY A 11 -11.75 -9.68 2.09
CA GLY A 11 -12.41 -10.48 3.12
C GLY A 11 -11.45 -10.92 4.23
N ALA A 12 -10.24 -11.34 3.88
CA ALA A 12 -9.20 -11.72 4.84
C ALA A 12 -8.78 -10.52 5.71
N ILE A 13 -8.63 -9.33 5.13
CA ILE A 13 -8.34 -8.09 5.86
C ILE A 13 -9.45 -7.75 6.85
N VAL A 14 -10.72 -7.84 6.43
CA VAL A 14 -11.87 -7.57 7.32
C VAL A 14 -11.88 -8.57 8.47
N LEU A 15 -11.72 -9.87 8.19
CA LEU A 15 -11.67 -10.91 9.22
C LEU A 15 -10.48 -10.71 10.17
N ALA A 16 -9.29 -10.42 9.65
CA ALA A 16 -8.10 -10.14 10.45
C ALA A 16 -8.29 -8.89 11.32
N GLY A 17 -8.95 -7.86 10.81
CA GLY A 17 -9.28 -6.66 11.57
C GLY A 17 -10.27 -6.93 12.71
N ILE A 18 -11.30 -7.74 12.47
CA ILE A 18 -12.27 -8.17 13.50
C ILE A 18 -11.55 -8.99 14.59
N ILE A 19 -10.76 -9.99 14.19
CA ILE A 19 -9.98 -10.81 15.14
C ILE A 19 -8.99 -9.92 15.91
N GLY A 20 -8.28 -9.03 15.22
CA GLY A 20 -7.34 -8.08 15.80
C GLY A 20 -8.00 -7.17 16.83
N TYR A 21 -9.22 -6.70 16.59
CA TYR A 21 -9.98 -5.89 17.55
C TYR A 21 -10.27 -6.65 18.86
N PHE A 22 -10.66 -7.93 18.78
CA PHE A 22 -10.89 -8.75 19.98
C PHE A 22 -9.60 -9.04 20.74
N PHE A 23 -8.48 -9.22 20.04
CA PHE A 23 -7.19 -9.61 20.62
C PHE A 23 -6.23 -8.42 20.85
N GLN A 24 -6.61 -7.18 20.53
CA GLN A 24 -5.73 -6.00 20.61
C GLN A 24 -5.11 -5.78 21.98
N ARG A 25 -5.80 -6.15 23.06
CA ARG A 25 -5.33 -6.01 24.45
C ARG A 25 -4.20 -6.98 24.81
N LEU A 26 -4.01 -8.03 24.02
CA LEU A 26 -2.96 -9.03 24.21
C LEU A 26 -1.64 -8.62 23.53
N ILE A 27 -1.67 -7.64 22.63
CA ILE A 27 -0.52 -7.23 21.81
C ILE A 27 0.11 -5.97 22.40
N PRO A 28 1.35 -6.04 22.93
CA PRO A 28 2.05 -4.86 23.46
C PRO A 28 2.27 -3.82 22.37
N GLN A 29 2.20 -2.53 22.73
CA GLN A 29 2.40 -1.42 21.78
C GLN A 29 3.75 -1.50 21.05
N LYS A 30 4.82 -1.91 21.75
CA LYS A 30 6.14 -2.14 21.14
C LYS A 30 6.13 -3.17 20.01
N VAL A 31 5.29 -4.21 20.12
CA VAL A 31 5.17 -5.23 19.06
C VAL A 31 4.50 -4.62 17.83
N GLN A 32 3.48 -3.79 18.02
CA GLN A 32 2.80 -3.09 16.91
C GLN A 32 3.77 -2.15 16.18
N GLU A 33 4.56 -1.36 16.92
CA GLU A 33 5.59 -0.48 16.35
C GLU A 33 6.67 -1.27 15.59
N THR A 34 7.16 -2.36 16.17
CA THR A 34 8.19 -3.21 15.53
C THR A 34 7.67 -3.87 14.26
N VAL A 35 6.42 -4.36 14.27
CA VAL A 35 5.77 -4.92 13.08
C VAL A 35 5.62 -3.85 12.00
N LEU A 36 5.21 -2.64 12.36
CA LEU A 36 5.09 -1.53 11.41
C LEU A 36 6.43 -1.17 10.77
N GLN A 37 7.50 -1.10 11.58
CA GLN A 37 8.86 -0.87 11.08
C GLN A 37 9.34 -1.99 10.15
N ALA A 38 9.10 -3.25 10.52
CA ALA A 38 9.45 -4.40 9.69
C ALA A 38 8.69 -4.42 8.36
N MET A 39 7.39 -4.07 8.38
CA MET A 39 6.58 -3.92 7.16
C MET A 39 7.11 -2.80 6.27
N GLY A 40 7.45 -1.64 6.84
CA GLY A 40 8.05 -0.52 6.11
C GLY A 40 9.36 -0.91 5.42
N LEU A 41 10.24 -1.62 6.14
CA LEU A 41 11.48 -2.16 5.57
C LEU A 41 11.21 -3.14 4.43
N GLY A 42 10.23 -4.02 4.60
CA GLY A 42 9.80 -4.97 3.56
C GLY A 42 9.26 -4.26 2.32
N VAL A 43 8.48 -3.19 2.47
CA VAL A 43 7.96 -2.39 1.34
C VAL A 43 9.10 -1.74 0.55
N ILE A 44 10.11 -1.18 1.23
CA ILE A 44 11.31 -0.63 0.57
C ILE A 44 12.00 -1.73 -0.24
N PHE A 45 12.20 -2.92 0.36
CA PHE A 45 12.82 -4.04 -0.32
C PHE A 45 12.04 -4.50 -1.56
N ILE A 46 10.71 -4.66 -1.44
CA ILE A 46 9.82 -5.03 -2.55
C ILE A 46 9.89 -3.98 -3.67
N GLY A 47 9.87 -2.68 -3.32
CA GLY A 47 9.95 -1.59 -4.29
C GLY A 47 11.26 -1.61 -5.07
N ILE A 48 12.40 -1.77 -4.38
CA ILE A 48 13.72 -1.88 -4.99
C ILE A 48 13.80 -3.13 -5.88
N ALA A 49 13.42 -4.30 -5.34
CA ALA A 49 13.49 -5.57 -6.06
C ALA A 49 12.59 -5.57 -7.32
N GLY A 50 11.35 -5.09 -7.20
CA GLY A 50 10.41 -5.01 -8.32
C GLY A 50 10.89 -4.05 -9.41
N THR A 51 11.43 -2.90 -9.02
CA THR A 51 11.99 -1.90 -9.95
C THR A 51 13.21 -2.47 -10.68
N LEU A 52 14.19 -3.01 -9.95
CA LEU A 52 15.40 -3.59 -10.53
C LEU A 52 15.09 -4.76 -11.45
N SER A 53 14.13 -5.62 -11.08
CA SER A 53 13.70 -6.77 -11.90
C SER A 53 13.20 -6.38 -13.28
N LYS A 54 12.72 -5.15 -13.48
CA LYS A 54 12.24 -4.65 -14.77
C LYS A 54 13.24 -3.72 -15.47
N MET A 55 14.09 -3.04 -14.71
CA MET A 55 15.05 -2.08 -15.26
C MET A 55 16.37 -2.72 -15.68
N LEU A 56 16.83 -3.77 -14.98
CA LEU A 56 18.06 -4.48 -15.33
C LEU A 56 17.78 -5.55 -16.38
N ILE A 57 18.38 -5.39 -17.56
CA ILE A 57 18.24 -6.31 -18.67
C ILE A 57 19.62 -6.85 -19.03
N PHE A 58 19.74 -8.16 -19.19
CA PHE A 58 20.96 -8.78 -19.68
C PHE A 58 20.92 -8.83 -21.21
N LYS A 59 21.81 -8.10 -21.87
CA LYS A 59 21.89 -8.06 -23.34
C LYS A 59 23.36 -8.11 -23.77
N ASN A 60 23.67 -8.99 -24.73
CA ASN A 60 25.02 -9.13 -25.30
C ASN A 60 26.15 -9.36 -24.28
N GLY A 61 25.88 -10.07 -23.18
CA GLY A 61 26.90 -10.35 -22.16
C GLY A 61 27.08 -9.26 -21.11
N GLU A 62 26.35 -8.14 -21.21
CA GLU A 62 26.42 -7.03 -20.28
C GLU A 62 25.05 -6.75 -19.63
N PHE A 63 25.09 -6.23 -18.39
CA PHE A 63 23.91 -5.70 -17.73
C PHE A 63 23.69 -4.26 -18.18
N THR A 64 22.55 -4.00 -18.83
CA THR A 64 22.12 -2.66 -19.19
C THR A 64 20.89 -2.26 -18.38
N THR A 65 20.73 -0.96 -18.14
CA THR A 65 19.59 -0.41 -17.40
C THR A 65 18.68 0.37 -18.33
N VAL A 66 17.39 0.08 -18.32
CA VAL A 66 16.38 0.75 -19.16
C VAL A 66 15.30 1.39 -18.29
N GLY A 67 14.70 2.48 -18.76
CA GLY A 67 13.52 3.10 -18.12
C GLY A 67 13.84 4.07 -16.97
N ALA A 68 15.11 4.39 -16.71
CA ALA A 68 15.50 5.31 -15.64
C ALA A 68 14.90 6.70 -15.77
N MET A 69 14.85 7.25 -16.99
CA MET A 69 14.20 8.53 -17.24
C MET A 69 12.70 8.47 -16.99
N SER A 70 12.02 7.39 -17.42
CA SER A 70 10.58 7.21 -17.18
C SER A 70 10.26 7.10 -15.69
N LEU A 71 11.11 6.41 -14.91
CA LEU A 71 11.00 6.35 -13.45
C LEU A 71 11.10 7.75 -12.82
N ILE A 72 12.13 8.52 -13.19
CA ILE A 72 12.34 9.88 -12.66
C ILE A 72 11.15 10.78 -12.99
N VAL A 73 10.67 10.75 -14.24
CA VAL A 73 9.52 11.55 -14.68
C VAL A 73 8.24 11.12 -13.94
N SER A 74 8.00 9.82 -13.80
CA SER A 74 6.84 9.30 -13.08
C SER A 74 6.84 9.72 -11.60
N LEU A 75 8.00 9.61 -10.94
CA LEU A 75 8.17 10.05 -9.55
C LEU A 75 7.97 11.57 -9.42
N ALA A 76 8.58 12.37 -10.30
CA ALA A 76 8.45 13.82 -10.26
C ALA A 76 7.00 14.27 -10.46
N LEU A 77 6.31 13.73 -11.48
CA LEU A 77 4.90 14.04 -11.73
C LEU A 77 4.00 13.55 -10.60
N GLY A 78 4.22 12.32 -10.12
CA GLY A 78 3.48 11.76 -9.00
C GLY A 78 3.59 12.60 -7.73
N THR A 79 4.80 13.08 -7.40
CA THR A 79 5.03 13.97 -6.25
C THR A 79 4.34 15.32 -6.44
N ILE A 80 4.46 15.95 -7.62
CA ILE A 80 3.79 17.23 -7.88
C ILE A 80 2.27 17.09 -7.76
N ILE A 81 1.70 16.05 -8.37
CA ILE A 81 0.26 15.79 -8.32
C ILE A 81 -0.18 15.48 -6.88
N GLY A 82 0.57 14.64 -6.17
CA GLY A 82 0.28 14.26 -4.78
C GLY A 82 0.30 15.47 -3.82
N GLU A 83 1.30 16.34 -3.98
CA GLU A 83 1.44 17.57 -3.20
C GLU A 83 0.31 18.56 -3.51
N LEU A 84 -0.04 18.74 -4.79
CA LEU A 84 -1.14 19.63 -5.19
C LEU A 84 -2.50 19.16 -4.65
N ILE A 85 -2.70 17.84 -4.56
CA ILE A 85 -3.93 17.24 -4.01
C ILE A 85 -3.93 17.28 -2.48
N ASP A 86 -2.76 17.40 -1.84
CA ASP A 86 -2.58 17.36 -0.38
C ASP A 86 -3.27 16.12 0.22
N ILE A 87 -2.83 14.95 -0.25
CA ILE A 87 -3.41 13.64 0.14
C ILE A 87 -3.37 13.47 1.67
N ASP A 88 -2.32 13.97 2.32
CA ASP A 88 -2.17 13.93 3.76
C ASP A 88 -3.29 14.70 4.48
N ARG A 89 -3.63 15.91 4.01
CA ARG A 89 -4.76 16.66 4.55
C ARG A 89 -6.09 15.96 4.30
N GLY A 90 -6.27 15.36 3.12
CA GLY A 90 -7.45 14.57 2.80
C GLY A 90 -7.66 13.39 3.76
N LEU A 91 -6.61 12.60 4.00
CA LEU A 91 -6.64 11.47 4.93
C LEU A 91 -6.88 11.89 6.36
N ASN A 92 -6.23 12.97 6.82
CA ASN A 92 -6.44 13.51 8.16
C ASN A 92 -7.87 14.05 8.36
N ALA A 93 -8.40 14.80 7.39
CA ALA A 93 -9.78 15.31 7.44
C ALA A 93 -10.80 14.16 7.46
N PHE A 94 -10.57 13.10 6.69
CA PHE A 94 -11.42 11.92 6.69
C PHE A 94 -11.39 11.17 8.03
N GLY A 95 -10.20 11.00 8.62
CA GLY A 95 -10.05 10.44 9.97
C GLY A 95 -10.76 11.25 11.04
N HIS A 96 -10.70 12.58 10.96
CA HIS A 96 -11.43 13.47 11.87
C HIS A 96 -12.95 13.38 11.69
N TRP A 97 -13.44 13.32 10.45
CA TRP A 97 -14.86 13.15 10.17
C TRP A 97 -15.39 11.81 10.73
N LEU A 98 -14.68 10.70 10.51
CA LEU A 98 -15.03 9.40 11.09
C LEU A 98 -14.98 9.44 12.63
N SER A 99 -13.99 10.12 13.21
CA SER A 99 -13.89 10.29 14.67
C SER A 99 -15.14 10.95 15.24
N GLY A 100 -15.70 11.96 14.55
CA GLY A 100 -16.93 12.64 14.98
C GLY A 100 -18.17 11.74 14.96
N ILE A 101 -18.20 10.74 14.07
CA ILE A 101 -19.32 9.79 13.95
C ILE A 101 -19.21 8.68 14.99
N PHE A 102 -18.00 8.13 15.16
CA PHE A 102 -17.79 6.92 15.96
C PHE A 102 -17.36 7.18 17.41
N SER A 103 -16.87 8.37 17.74
CA SER A 103 -16.36 8.70 19.08
C SER A 103 -17.27 9.66 19.84
N ARG A 104 -18.06 9.11 20.78
CA ARG A 104 -18.73 9.90 21.83
C ARG A 104 -17.71 10.29 22.91
N GLY A 105 -16.88 11.30 22.61
CA GLY A 105 -16.00 11.96 23.58
C GLY A 105 -14.61 11.33 23.78
N SER A 106 -13.68 11.63 22.87
CA SER A 106 -12.26 11.94 23.14
C SER A 106 -11.50 12.03 21.81
N THR A 107 -10.96 13.19 21.51
CA THR A 107 -10.90 13.74 20.13
C THR A 107 -9.59 13.48 19.35
N SER A 108 -8.71 12.57 19.77
CA SER A 108 -7.42 12.36 19.06
C SER A 108 -7.09 10.91 18.68
N LYS A 109 -7.34 9.95 19.58
CA LYS A 109 -6.85 8.56 19.40
C LYS A 109 -7.54 7.79 18.29
N PHE A 110 -8.80 8.11 17.98
CA PHE A 110 -9.53 7.42 16.91
C PHE A 110 -9.00 7.81 15.53
N SER A 111 -8.82 9.12 15.26
CA SER A 111 -8.30 9.60 13.97
C SER A 111 -6.89 9.05 13.72
N GLU A 112 -6.03 9.13 14.74
CA GLU A 112 -4.65 8.63 14.67
C GLU A 112 -4.61 7.11 14.46
N GLY A 113 -5.41 6.35 15.21
CA GLY A 113 -5.52 4.90 15.03
C GLY A 113 -6.11 4.52 13.67
N PHE A 114 -7.06 5.30 13.14
CA PHE A 114 -7.64 5.08 11.81
C PHE A 114 -6.61 5.32 10.70
N VAL A 115 -5.86 6.42 10.75
CA VAL A 115 -4.80 6.72 9.80
C VAL A 115 -3.72 5.65 9.87
N LEU A 116 -3.22 5.32 11.06
CA LEU A 116 -2.17 4.32 11.25
C LEU A 116 -2.60 2.93 10.75
N SER A 117 -3.81 2.50 11.08
CA SER A 117 -4.34 1.19 10.63
C SER A 117 -4.57 1.16 9.13
N SER A 118 -5.11 2.23 8.53
CA SER A 118 -5.31 2.33 7.08
C SER A 118 -3.97 2.31 6.34
N LEU A 119 -2.97 3.06 6.80
CA LEU A 119 -1.62 3.04 6.23
C LEU A 119 -0.99 1.64 6.37
N THR A 120 -1.09 1.01 7.54
CA THR A 120 -0.48 -0.30 7.77
C THR A 120 -1.12 -1.40 6.93
N VAL A 121 -2.45 -1.41 6.84
CA VAL A 121 -3.22 -2.49 6.20
C VAL A 121 -3.34 -2.26 4.69
N CYS A 122 -3.65 -1.03 4.26
CA CYS A 122 -3.91 -0.73 2.85
C CYS A 122 -2.63 -0.37 2.08
N ILE A 123 -1.61 0.21 2.73
CA ILE A 123 -0.30 0.51 2.10
C ILE A 123 0.71 -0.62 2.35
N GLY A 124 0.31 -1.67 3.07
CA GLY A 124 1.08 -2.91 3.16
C GLY A 124 1.43 -3.44 1.76
N GLY A 125 2.69 -3.84 1.58
CA GLY A 125 3.32 -4.11 0.28
C GLY A 125 2.64 -5.15 -0.61
N PHE A 126 1.62 -5.88 -0.14
CA PHE A 126 0.84 -6.81 -0.95
C PHE A 126 -0.56 -6.31 -1.33
N ALA A 127 -1.15 -5.34 -0.63
CA ALA A 127 -2.44 -4.79 -0.99
C ALA A 127 -2.33 -3.93 -2.27
N ILE A 128 -1.33 -3.04 -2.32
CA ILE A 128 -1.06 -2.20 -3.49
C ILE A 128 -0.45 -3.04 -4.63
N VAL A 129 0.58 -3.84 -4.34
CA VAL A 129 1.26 -4.65 -5.37
C VAL A 129 0.32 -5.68 -5.97
N GLY A 130 -0.56 -6.29 -5.17
CA GLY A 130 -1.57 -7.22 -5.66
C GLY A 130 -2.55 -6.56 -6.63
N ALA A 131 -3.09 -5.39 -6.28
CA ALA A 131 -3.98 -4.65 -7.17
C ALA A 131 -3.29 -4.19 -8.47
N LEU A 132 -2.02 -3.78 -8.38
CA LEU A 132 -1.22 -3.42 -9.56
C LEU A 132 -0.94 -4.63 -10.45
N GLN A 133 -0.57 -5.78 -9.88
CA GLN A 133 -0.36 -7.01 -10.63
C GLN A 133 -1.64 -7.50 -11.31
N ASP A 134 -2.77 -7.46 -10.60
CA ASP A 134 -4.09 -7.80 -11.15
C ASP A 134 -4.45 -6.88 -12.33
N GLY A 135 -4.19 -5.57 -12.24
CA GLY A 135 -4.45 -4.62 -13.32
C GLY A 135 -3.51 -4.74 -14.53
N LEU A 136 -2.21 -4.89 -14.30
CA LEU A 136 -1.20 -4.99 -15.36
C LEU A 136 -1.24 -6.34 -16.09
N SER A 137 -1.52 -7.42 -15.39
CA SER A 137 -1.69 -8.74 -16.01
C SER A 137 -2.89 -8.76 -16.97
N LEU A 138 -3.96 -8.01 -16.65
CA LEU A 138 -5.12 -7.79 -17.51
C LEU A 138 -4.75 -7.13 -18.86
N LEU A 139 -3.90 -6.11 -18.83
CA LEU A 139 -3.36 -5.45 -20.04
C LEU A 139 -2.47 -6.38 -20.86
N THR A 140 -1.68 -7.22 -20.20
CA THR A 140 -0.78 -8.15 -20.89
C THR A 140 -1.54 -9.32 -21.54
N PHE A 141 -2.64 -9.76 -20.93
CA PHE A 141 -3.53 -10.79 -21.49
C PHE A 141 -4.29 -10.27 -22.71
N TYR A 142 -4.76 -9.01 -22.69
CA TYR A 142 -5.44 -8.38 -23.83
C TYR A 142 -4.51 -8.25 -25.06
N GLN A 143 -3.22 -7.94 -24.86
CA GLN A 143 -2.22 -7.90 -25.95
C GLN A 143 -1.82 -9.28 -26.50
N SER A 144 -2.20 -10.38 -25.85
CA SER A 144 -1.87 -11.75 -26.30
C SER A 144 -3.00 -12.45 -27.06
N ILE A 145 -4.16 -11.77 -27.19
CA ILE A 145 -5.34 -12.25 -27.92
C ILE A 145 -5.42 -11.64 -29.33
N ASP A 146 -4.64 -10.59 -29.61
CA ASP A 146 -4.36 -10.06 -30.95
C ASP A 146 -3.00 -10.57 -31.47
#